data_AF-K9XWQ4-F1
#
_entry.id   AF-K9XWQ4-F1
#
_cell.length_a   1.000
_cell.length_b   1.000
_cell.length_c   1.000
_cell.angle_alpha   90.00
_cell.angle_beta   90.00
_cell.angle_gamma   90.00
#
_symmetry.space_group_name_H-M   'P 1'
#
loop_
_entity.id
_entity.type
_entity.pdbx_description
1 polymer ?
#
loop_
_entity_poly.entity_id
_entity_poly.type
_entity_poly.pdbx_seq_one_letter_code
_entity_poly.pdbx_strand_id
1 'polypeptide(L)'
;MDLNPANVRAWINQGVTFREMGLYDLAVENFDIAGIIGNSLHERIYAERGRAYHLRGDWNCAVADYQNALELLALQPNLINYQQKVQSWLDELLDPSKNFLD
;
A
#
# COMPACT_ATOMS: atom_id res chain seq x y z
N MET A 1 -1.13 -17.11 -16.47
CA MET A 1 -1.82 -16.18 -15.56
C MET A 1 -2.83 -17.01 -14.79
N ASP A 2 -2.61 -17.19 -13.49
CA ASP A 2 -3.56 -17.90 -12.63
C ASP A 2 -4.77 -17.00 -12.39
N LEU A 3 -5.87 -17.27 -13.10
CA LEU A 3 -7.13 -16.54 -13.07
C LEU A 3 -8.02 -17.05 -11.93
N ASN A 4 -7.48 -17.22 -10.72
CA ASN A 4 -8.32 -17.46 -9.56
C ASN A 4 -8.76 -16.09 -9.00
N PRO A 5 -10.03 -15.66 -9.18
CA PRO A 5 -10.52 -14.38 -8.67
C PRO A 5 -10.51 -14.30 -7.13
N ALA A 6 -10.34 -15.42 -6.42
CA ALA A 6 -10.13 -15.45 -4.97
C ALA A 6 -8.64 -15.30 -4.58
N ASN A 7 -7.73 -15.12 -5.54
CA ASN A 7 -6.32 -14.89 -5.24
C ASN A 7 -6.11 -13.41 -4.89
N VAL A 8 -6.09 -13.11 -3.59
CA VAL A 8 -5.78 -11.79 -3.02
C VAL A 8 -4.54 -11.16 -3.67
N ARG A 9 -3.51 -11.96 -3.98
CA ARG A 9 -2.28 -11.45 -4.61
C ARG A 9 -2.51 -10.95 -6.04
N ALA A 10 -3.46 -11.53 -6.78
CA ALA A 10 -3.77 -11.09 -8.13
C ALA A 10 -4.35 -9.66 -8.12
N TRP A 11 -5.30 -9.39 -7.22
CA TRP A 11 -5.87 -8.06 -7.02
C TRP A 11 -4.84 -7.05 -6.53
N ILE A 12 -3.98 -7.42 -5.56
CA ILE A 12 -2.87 -6.56 -5.13
C ILE A 12 -1.96 -6.23 -6.31
N ASN A 13 -1.54 -7.24 -7.09
CA ASN A 13 -0.63 -7.01 -8.21
C ASN A 13 -1.27 -6.13 -9.29
N GLN A 14 -2.55 -6.33 -9.59
CA GLN A 14 -3.28 -5.49 -10.54
C GLN A 14 -3.40 -4.04 -10.03
N GLY A 15 -3.70 -3.85 -8.75
CA GLY A 15 -3.72 -2.52 -8.12
C GLY A 15 -2.35 -1.83 -8.18
N VAL A 16 -1.26 -2.57 -7.95
CA VAL A 16 0.10 -2.06 -8.12
C VAL A 16 0.35 -1.62 -9.56
N THR A 17 -0.02 -2.43 -10.56
CA THR A 17 0.12 -2.06 -11.97
C THR A 17 -0.66 -0.79 -12.29
N PHE A 18 -1.91 -0.65 -11.83
CA PHE A 18 -2.68 0.57 -12.06
C PHE A 18 -2.06 1.79 -11.38
N ARG A 19 -1.52 1.66 -10.17
CA ARG A 19 -0.81 2.74 -9.50
C ARG A 19 0.43 3.17 -10.28
N GLU A 20 1.22 2.22 -10.79
CA GLU A 20 2.41 2.50 -11.61
C GLU A 20 2.05 3.20 -12.93
N MET A 21 0.84 2.96 -13.45
CA MET A 21 0.29 3.66 -14.61
C MET A 21 -0.31 5.04 -14.27
N GLY A 22 -0.31 5.46 -13.00
CA GLY A 22 -0.95 6.70 -12.56
C GLY A 22 -2.48 6.63 -12.43
N LEU A 23 -3.06 5.44 -12.58
CA LEU A 23 -4.51 5.19 -12.49
C LEU A 23 -4.89 4.90 -11.04
N TYR A 24 -4.76 5.90 -10.19
CA TYR A 24 -4.84 5.72 -8.73
C TYR A 24 -6.23 5.29 -8.24
N ASP A 25 -7.31 5.74 -8.85
CA ASP A 25 -8.67 5.32 -8.47
C ASP A 25 -8.88 3.82 -8.69
N LEU A 26 -8.46 3.31 -9.85
CA LEU A 26 -8.50 1.88 -10.16
C LEU A 26 -7.59 1.08 -9.24
N ALA A 27 -6.42 1.64 -8.87
CA ALA A 27 -5.53 1.00 -7.92
C ALA A 27 -6.21 0.83 -6.54
N VAL A 28 -6.81 1.89 -6.02
CA VAL A 28 -7.54 1.89 -4.74
C VAL A 28 -8.66 0.87 -4.76
N GLU A 29 -9.48 0.85 -5.81
CA GLU A 29 -10.58 -0.12 -5.97
C GLU A 29 -10.06 -1.58 -5.93
N ASN A 30 -8.93 -1.86 -6.58
CA ASN A 30 -8.33 -3.20 -6.56
C ASN A 30 -7.83 -3.60 -5.16
N PHE A 31 -7.27 -2.66 -4.40
CA PHE A 31 -6.85 -2.92 -3.04
C PHE A 31 -8.05 -3.09 -2.09
N ASP A 32 -9.13 -2.34 -2.29
CA ASP A 32 -10.38 -2.51 -1.54
C ASP A 32 -10.99 -3.89 -1.80
N ILE A 33 -11.06 -4.32 -3.07
CA ILE A 33 -11.51 -5.67 -3.43
C ILE A 33 -10.61 -6.71 -2.76
N ALA A 34 -9.27 -6.55 -2.80
CA ALA A 34 -8.34 -7.47 -2.16
C ALA A 34 -8.60 -7.61 -0.65
N GLY A 35 -8.93 -6.50 0.04
CA GLY A 35 -9.28 -6.48 1.46
C GLY A 35 -10.65 -7.08 1.76
N ILE A 36 -11.61 -7.01 0.84
CA ILE A 36 -12.95 -7.59 1.01
C ILE A 36 -12.91 -9.12 0.84
N ILE A 37 -12.17 -9.62 -0.15
CA ILE A 37 -12.18 -11.05 -0.50
C ILE A 37 -11.16 -11.87 0.28
N GLY A 38 -10.17 -11.21 0.91
CA GLY A 38 -8.99 -11.82 1.47
C GLY A 38 -8.90 -11.72 2.98
N ASN A 39 -8.46 -12.80 3.63
CA ASN A 39 -8.12 -12.81 5.07
C ASN A 39 -6.60 -12.82 5.31
N SER A 40 -5.80 -12.38 4.34
CA SER A 40 -4.33 -12.42 4.40
C SER A 40 -3.74 -11.21 3.68
N LEU A 41 -2.47 -10.90 3.96
CA LEU A 41 -1.74 -9.79 3.34
C LEU A 41 -2.34 -8.41 3.63
N HIS A 42 -3.07 -8.26 4.74
CA HIS A 42 -3.67 -6.99 5.13
C HIS A 42 -2.62 -5.89 5.25
N GLU A 43 -1.44 -6.20 5.80
CA GLU A 43 -0.34 -5.26 5.90
C GLU A 43 0.10 -4.71 4.53
N ARG A 44 0.12 -5.58 3.52
CA ARG A 44 0.46 -5.21 2.15
C ARG A 44 -0.67 -4.46 1.48
N ILE A 45 -1.93 -4.86 1.69
CA ILE A 45 -3.10 -4.17 1.12
C ILE A 45 -3.13 -2.72 1.62
N TYR A 46 -3.02 -2.51 2.94
CA TYR A 46 -2.97 -1.18 3.52
C TYR A 46 -1.77 -0.38 3.00
N ALA A 47 -0.56 -0.95 2.97
CA ALA A 47 0.62 -0.25 2.49
C ALA A 47 0.49 0.20 1.01
N GLU A 48 0.03 -0.68 0.13
CA GLU A 48 -0.07 -0.36 -1.30
C GLU A 48 -1.24 0.61 -1.58
N ARG A 49 -2.36 0.51 -0.85
CA ARG A 49 -3.48 1.45 -0.93
C ARG A 49 -3.11 2.82 -0.38
N GLY A 50 -2.40 2.88 0.75
CA GLY A 50 -1.81 4.11 1.29
C GLY A 50 -0.88 4.78 0.28
N ARG A 51 -0.09 4.00 -0.48
CA ARG A 51 0.74 4.55 -1.56
C ARG A 51 -0.06 5.07 -2.75
N ALA A 52 -1.17 4.43 -3.11
CA ALA A 52 -2.06 4.98 -4.13
C ALA A 52 -2.71 6.29 -3.67
N TYR A 53 -3.23 6.36 -2.43
CA TYR A 53 -3.76 7.60 -1.86
C TYR A 53 -2.72 8.72 -1.79
N HIS A 54 -1.49 8.40 -1.37
CA HIS A 54 -0.39 9.37 -1.31
C HIS A 54 -0.19 9.99 -2.70
N LEU A 55 0.00 9.16 -3.74
CA LEU A 55 0.24 9.64 -5.10
C LEU A 55 -0.96 10.37 -5.71
N ARG A 56 -2.19 10.01 -5.31
CA ARG A 56 -3.42 10.71 -5.71
C ARG A 56 -3.61 12.07 -5.03
N GLY A 57 -2.96 12.31 -3.88
CA GLY A 57 -3.09 13.53 -3.09
C GLY A 57 -4.01 13.41 -1.86
N ASP A 58 -4.53 12.21 -1.57
CA ASP A 58 -5.42 11.97 -0.42
C ASP A 58 -4.61 11.62 0.84
N TRP A 59 -3.88 12.61 1.33
CA TRP A 59 -2.86 12.42 2.36
C TRP A 59 -3.41 11.87 3.68
N ASN A 60 -4.62 12.26 4.09
CA ASN A 60 -5.24 11.74 5.30
C ASN A 60 -5.50 10.22 5.20
N CYS A 61 -6.03 9.77 4.06
CA CYS A 61 -6.24 8.34 3.79
C CYS A 61 -4.91 7.60 3.73
N ALA A 62 -3.90 8.20 3.10
CA ALA A 62 -2.56 7.63 3.01
C ALA A 62 -1.90 7.41 4.38
N VAL A 63 -1.93 8.43 5.26
CA VAL A 63 -1.39 8.32 6.62
C VAL A 63 -2.08 7.20 7.39
N ALA A 64 -3.41 7.16 7.37
CA ALA A 64 -4.18 6.15 8.09
C ALA A 64 -3.81 4.73 7.62
N ASP A 65 -3.73 4.52 6.31
CA ASP A 65 -3.38 3.23 5.74
C ASP A 65 -1.92 2.83 6.03
N TYR A 66 -0.96 3.75 5.95
CA TYR A 66 0.42 3.45 6.33
C TYR A 66 0.56 3.09 7.80
N GLN A 67 -0.16 3.78 8.70
CA GLN A 67 -0.16 3.46 10.13
C GLN A 67 -0.73 2.06 10.38
N ASN A 68 -1.88 1.72 9.80
CA ASN A 68 -2.47 0.38 9.88
C ASN A 68 -1.50 -0.69 9.36
N ALA A 69 -0.82 -0.43 8.23
CA ALA A 69 0.17 -1.35 7.69
C ALA A 69 1.35 -1.56 8.65
N LEU A 70 1.89 -0.48 9.23
CA LEU A 70 3.02 -0.54 10.15
C LEU A 70 2.68 -1.27 11.45
N GLU A 71 1.47 -1.11 11.99
CA GLU A 71 0.98 -1.86 13.15
C GLU A 71 0.98 -3.37 12.89
N LEU A 72 0.49 -3.79 11.73
CA LEU A 72 0.48 -5.21 11.33
C LEU A 72 1.88 -5.75 11.02
N LEU A 73 2.78 -4.92 10.47
CA LEU A 73 4.17 -5.29 10.18
C LEU A 73 5.00 -5.43 11.44
N ALA A 74 4.71 -4.65 12.49
CA ALA A 74 5.38 -4.78 13.79
C ALA A 74 5.19 -6.17 14.43
N LEU A 75 4.11 -6.87 14.07
CA LEU A 75 3.83 -8.25 14.49
C LEU A 75 4.56 -9.31 13.63
N GLN A 76 5.23 -8.90 12.55
CA GLN A 76 5.85 -9.77 11.55
C GLN A 76 7.32 -9.39 11.31
N PRO A 77 8.25 -9.71 12.24
CA PRO A 77 9.65 -9.27 12.17
C PRO A 77 10.41 -9.72 10.91
N ASN A 78 9.96 -10.80 10.27
CA ASN A 78 10.50 -11.30 9.01
C ASN A 78 10.24 -10.36 7.81
N LEU A 79 9.39 -9.34 7.96
CA LEU A 79 9.06 -8.34 6.94
C LEU A 79 9.72 -6.98 7.19
N ILE A 80 10.78 -6.91 8.01
CA ILE A 80 11.44 -5.66 8.40
C ILE A 80 11.83 -4.75 7.23
N ASN A 81 12.31 -5.33 6.12
CA ASN A 81 12.67 -4.55 4.92
C ASN A 81 11.44 -3.86 4.32
N TYR A 82 10.28 -4.52 4.34
CA TYR A 82 9.04 -3.94 3.85
C TYR A 82 8.49 -2.92 4.84
N GLN A 83 8.60 -3.16 6.14
CA GLN A 83 8.27 -2.19 7.18
C GLN A 83 9.06 -0.88 7.01
N GLN A 84 10.37 -0.96 6.79
CA GLN A 84 11.21 0.21 6.54
C GLN A 84 10.79 0.96 5.26
N LYS A 85 10.38 0.23 4.21
CA LYS A 85 9.86 0.84 2.98
C LYS A 85 8.56 1.62 3.24
N VAL A 86 7.63 1.03 3.98
CA VAL A 86 6.35 1.70 4.34
C VAL A 86 6.60 2.91 5.23
N GLN A 87 7.52 2.80 6.19
CA GLN A 87 7.92 3.93 7.03
C GLN A 87 8.50 5.07 6.19
N SER A 88 9.39 4.75 5.23
CA SER A 88 9.95 5.76 4.31
C SER A 88 8.87 6.46 3.49
N TRP A 89 7.83 5.74 3.03
CA TRP A 89 6.70 6.36 2.32
C TRP A 89 5.86 7.27 3.20
N LEU A 90 5.70 6.93 4.49
CA LEU A 90 5.02 7.77 5.46
C LEU A 90 5.86 9.01 5.79
N ASP A 91 7.17 8.85 5.96
CA ASP A 91 8.10 9.95 6.23
C ASP A 91 8.15 10.93 5.05
N GLU A 92 8.21 10.42 3.81
CA GLU A 92 8.09 11.23 2.57
C GLU A 92 6.80 12.06 2.55
N LEU A 93 5.68 11.47 3.00
CA LEU A 93 4.39 12.15 3.04
C LEU A 93 4.36 13.26 4.10
N LEU A 94 4.91 12.99 5.29
CA LEU A 94 4.84 13.89 6.44
C LEU A 94 5.91 14.98 6.40
N ASP A 95 7.05 14.70 5.79
CA ASP A 95 8.17 15.63 5.66
C ASP A 95 8.82 15.51 4.27
N PRO A 96 8.18 16.07 3.22
CA PRO A 96 8.70 16.00 1.85
C PRO A 96 10.08 16.66 1.68
N SER A 97 10.48 17.53 2.61
CA SER A 97 11.75 18.26 2.54
C SER A 97 12.98 17.37 2.70
N LYS A 98 12.83 16.17 3.29
CA LYS A 98 13.91 15.20 3.48
C LYS A 98 14.34 14.48 2.21
N ASN A 99 13.59 14.58 1.12
CA ASN A 99 13.91 13.93 -0.16
C ASN A 99 14.87 14.72 -1.06
N PHE A 100 15.28 15.93 -0.66
CA PHE A 100 16.08 16.86 -1.49
C PHE A 100 17.52 17.06 -0.99
N LEU A 101 18.05 16.17 -0.13
CA LEU A 101 19.36 16.33 0.51
C LEU A 101 20.51 15.50 -0.09
N ASP A 102 20.35 14.95 -1.29
CA ASP A 102 21.44 14.28 -2.04
C ASP A 102 21.97 15.14 -3.21
#